data_AF-A0A0L8N3E6-F1
#
_entry.id   AF-A0A0L8N3E6-F1
#
_cell.length_a   1.000
_cell.length_b   1.000
_cell.length_c   1.000
_cell.angle_alpha   90.00
_cell.angle_beta   90.00
_cell.angle_gamma   90.00
#
_symmetry.space_group_name_H-M   'P 1'
#
loop_
_entity.id
_entity.type
_entity.pdbx_description
1 polymer ?
#
loop_
_entity_poly.entity_id
_entity_poly.type
_entity_poly.pdbx_seq_one_letter_code
_entity_poly.pdbx_strand_id
1 'polypeptide(L)'
;MLIRELKLRQSMGRTGSCYNNAAAESFRIAESGDRDQRRGVHEAARADVFRFIEVDYNRTRLRKHPVYGYLTPLETRALTTHNLTPAA
;
A
#
# COMPACT_ATOMS: atom_id res chain seq x y z
N MET A 1 -19.12 -13.28 -11.20
CA MET A 1 -17.76 -13.17 -10.61
C MET A 1 -17.47 -11.70 -10.50
N LEU A 2 -17.39 -11.17 -9.28
CA LEU A 2 -17.39 -9.73 -8.95
C LEU A 2 -16.49 -8.86 -9.83
N ILE A 3 -15.31 -9.36 -10.21
CA ILE A 3 -14.35 -8.65 -11.09
C ILE A 3 -14.96 -8.32 -12.46
N ARG A 4 -15.71 -9.26 -13.06
CA ARG A 4 -16.37 -9.05 -14.36
C ARG A 4 -17.55 -8.08 -14.26
N GLU A 5 -18.31 -8.16 -13.16
CA GLU A 5 -19.43 -7.26 -12.87
C GLU A 5 -18.96 -5.81 -12.72
N LEU A 6 -17.81 -5.61 -12.06
CA LEU A 6 -17.17 -4.30 -11.91
C LEU A 6 -16.38 -3.85 -13.16
N LYS A 7 -16.39 -4.64 -14.25
CA LYS A 7 -15.62 -4.39 -15.49
C LYS A 7 -14.13 -4.15 -15.23
N LEU A 8 -13.56 -4.83 -14.24
CA LEU A 8 -12.14 -4.75 -13.90
C LEU A 8 -11.36 -5.84 -14.63
N ARG A 9 -10.11 -5.53 -15.02
CA ARG A 9 -9.19 -6.52 -15.59
C ARG A 9 -8.38 -7.17 -14.49
N GLN A 10 -8.53 -8.48 -14.30
CA GLN A 10 -7.66 -9.23 -13.39
C GLN A 10 -6.24 -9.27 -13.95
N SER A 11 -5.26 -8.88 -13.13
CA SER A 11 -3.84 -9.01 -13.46
C SER A 11 -3.21 -10.00 -12.48
N MET A 12 -2.73 -11.13 -12.98
CA MET A 12 -2.04 -12.16 -12.18
C MET A 12 -0.52 -12.01 -12.21
N GLY A 13 -0.01 -10.96 -12.88
CA GLY A 13 1.42 -10.78 -13.11
C GLY A 13 2.03 -11.84 -14.04
N ARG A 14 3.36 -11.81 -14.17
CA ARG A 14 4.13 -12.83 -14.90
C ARG A 14 4.76 -13.78 -13.89
N THR A 15 4.65 -15.08 -14.12
CA THR A 15 5.35 -16.10 -13.32
C THR A 15 6.86 -15.80 -13.28
N GLY A 16 7.45 -15.84 -12.08
CA GLY A 16 8.87 -15.53 -11.85
C GLY A 16 9.22 -14.04 -11.76
N SER A 17 8.25 -13.12 -11.86
CA SER A 17 8.48 -11.68 -11.64
C SER A 17 8.11 -11.27 -10.21
N CYS A 18 9.11 -10.99 -9.37
CA CYS A 18 8.91 -10.54 -7.99
C CYS A 18 8.45 -9.09 -7.88
N TYR A 19 8.63 -8.26 -8.91
CA TYR A 19 8.32 -6.82 -8.87
C TYR A 19 6.87 -6.51 -8.49
N ASN A 20 5.92 -7.34 -8.93
CA ASN A 20 4.51 -7.17 -8.59
C ASN A 20 4.25 -7.42 -7.09
N ASN A 21 5.01 -8.32 -6.47
CA ASN A 21 4.86 -8.67 -5.05
C ASN A 21 5.72 -7.79 -4.14
N ALA A 22 6.87 -7.31 -4.62
CA ALA A 22 7.86 -6.58 -3.82
C ALA A 22 7.27 -5.36 -3.09
N ALA A 23 6.32 -4.66 -3.70
CA ALA A 23 5.61 -3.55 -3.07
C ALA A 23 4.75 -4.01 -1.89
N ALA A 24 4.02 -5.12 -2.04
CA ALA A 24 3.20 -5.70 -0.99
C ALA A 24 4.05 -6.29 0.15
N GLU A 25 5.16 -6.97 -0.17
CA GLU A 25 6.10 -7.50 0.82
C GLU A 25 6.76 -6.38 1.63
N SER A 26 7.17 -5.30 0.96
CA SER A 26 7.75 -4.13 1.64
C SER A 26 6.77 -3.44 2.59
N PHE A 27 5.46 -3.47 2.27
CA PHE A 27 4.42 -3.01 3.18
C PHE A 27 4.31 -3.93 4.39
N ARG A 28 4.25 -5.25 4.15
CA ARG A 28 4.10 -6.25 5.21
C ARG A 28 5.26 -6.24 6.20
N ILE A 29 6.50 -6.10 5.71
CA ILE A 29 7.68 -5.94 6.56
C ILE A 29 7.55 -4.69 7.45
N ALA A 30 7.05 -3.59 6.90
CA ALA A 30 6.87 -2.35 7.65
C ALA A 30 5.77 -2.45 8.71
N GLU A 31 4.70 -3.19 8.42
CA GLU A 31 3.63 -3.46 9.39
C GLU A 31 4.15 -4.32 10.55
N SER A 32 4.87 -5.39 10.24
CA SER A 32 5.36 -6.34 11.25
C SER A 32 6.47 -5.76 12.12
N GLY A 33 7.38 -4.96 11.56
CA GLY A 33 8.56 -4.45 12.28
C GLY A 33 8.24 -3.67 13.56
N ASP A 34 7.19 -2.83 13.54
CA ASP A 34 6.84 -1.98 14.68
C ASP A 34 5.79 -2.61 15.63
N ARG A 35 5.12 -3.69 15.20
CA ARG A 35 3.82 -4.09 15.80
C ARG A 35 3.67 -5.58 16.11
N ASP A 36 4.57 -6.45 15.65
CA ASP A 36 4.51 -7.90 15.92
C ASP A 36 4.55 -8.25 17.42
N GLN A 37 4.95 -7.30 18.28
CA GLN A 37 5.00 -7.48 19.74
C GLN A 37 3.69 -7.13 20.48
N ARG A 38 2.69 -6.53 19.81
CA ARG A 38 1.43 -6.11 20.46
C ARG A 38 0.35 -7.17 20.27
N ARG A 39 0.36 -8.20 21.13
CA ARG A 39 -0.76 -9.16 21.22
C ARG A 39 -1.89 -8.58 22.07
N GLY A 40 -3.06 -8.39 21.47
CA GLY A 40 -4.26 -7.88 22.14
C GLY A 40 -5.56 -8.50 21.59
N VAL A 41 -6.70 -8.06 22.12
CA VAL A 41 -8.05 -8.44 21.65
C VAL A 41 -8.25 -7.97 20.20
N HIS A 42 -9.03 -8.72 19.41
CA HIS A 42 -9.27 -8.46 17.98
C HIS A 42 -9.58 -7.00 17.63
N GLU A 43 -10.42 -6.32 18.42
CA GLU A 43 -10.77 -4.92 18.19
C GLU A 43 -9.58 -3.96 18.36
N ALA A 44 -8.70 -4.22 19.34
CA ALA A 44 -7.48 -3.45 19.50
C ALA A 44 -6.52 -3.66 18.32
N ALA A 45 -6.42 -4.88 17.80
CA ALA A 45 -5.63 -5.17 16.61
C ALA A 45 -6.17 -4.44 15.36
N ARG A 46 -7.50 -4.41 15.18
CA ARG A 46 -8.13 -3.64 14.09
C ARG A 46 -7.84 -2.15 14.17
N ALA A 47 -8.00 -1.56 15.36
CA ALA A 47 -7.71 -0.14 15.57
C ALA A 47 -6.23 0.17 15.35
N ASP A 48 -5.35 -0.73 15.80
CA ASP A 48 -3.92 -0.61 15.56
C ASP A 48 -3.65 -0.62 14.04
N VAL A 49 -4.05 -1.67 13.30
CA VAL A 49 -3.86 -1.75 11.84
C VAL A 49 -4.37 -0.51 11.12
N PHE A 50 -5.54 0.01 11.50
CA PHE A 50 -6.06 1.25 10.93
C PHE A 50 -5.11 2.44 11.17
N ARG A 51 -4.62 2.61 12.41
CA ARG A 51 -3.61 3.63 12.72
C ARG A 51 -2.33 3.44 11.91
N PHE A 52 -1.90 2.19 11.68
CA PHE A 52 -0.70 1.91 10.88
C PHE A 52 -0.86 2.47 9.48
N ILE A 53 -1.96 2.09 8.84
CA ILE A 53 -2.20 2.42 7.44
C ILE A 53 -2.35 3.94 7.30
N GLU A 54 -3.24 4.54 8.09
CA GLU A 54 -3.61 5.94 7.91
C GLU A 54 -2.56 6.93 8.42
N VAL A 55 -1.98 6.67 9.59
CA VAL A 55 -1.10 7.64 10.26
C VAL A 55 0.35 7.30 9.99
N ASP A 56 0.79 6.11 10.40
CA ASP A 56 2.22 5.79 10.41
C ASP A 56 2.75 5.61 8.99
N TYR A 57 2.04 4.84 8.15
CA TYR A 57 2.46 4.51 6.80
C TYR A 57 2.12 5.63 5.81
N ASN A 58 0.85 6.00 5.66
CA ASN A 58 0.44 6.92 4.59
C ASN A 58 0.85 8.38 4.84
N ARG A 59 0.78 8.85 6.09
CA ARG A 59 0.95 10.27 6.45
C ARG A 59 2.28 10.62 7.09
N THR A 60 2.96 9.67 7.73
CA THR A 60 4.18 9.96 8.51
C THR A 60 5.44 9.43 7.83
N ARG A 61 5.38 8.24 7.21
CA ARG A 61 6.58 7.58 6.69
C ARG A 61 7.09 8.23 5.41
N LEU A 62 8.30 8.81 5.47
CA LEU A 62 8.98 9.34 4.29
C LEU A 62 9.59 8.23 3.41
N ARG A 63 9.43 8.36 2.10
CA ARG A 63 10.06 7.53 1.08
C ARG A 63 10.74 8.38 0.03
N LYS A 64 11.87 7.89 -0.48
CA LYS A 64 12.58 8.55 -1.58
C LYS A 64 11.78 8.43 -2.88
N HIS A 65 11.34 9.55 -3.40
CA HIS A 65 10.74 9.73 -4.71
C HIS A 65 11.80 10.21 -5.71
N PRO A 66 11.88 9.62 -6.92
CA PRO A 66 12.94 9.94 -7.88
C PRO A 66 12.94 11.40 -8.35
N VAL A 67 11.78 12.07 -8.37
CA VAL A 67 11.62 13.44 -8.90
C VAL A 67 11.54 14.50 -7.79
N TYR A 68 10.99 14.15 -6.63
CA TYR A 68 10.55 15.13 -5.62
C TYR A 68 11.29 15.01 -4.28
N GLY A 69 12.35 14.20 -4.21
CA GLY A 69 13.09 13.99 -2.97
C GLY A 69 12.36 13.06 -2.02
N TYR A 70 12.23 13.39 -0.74
CA TYR A 70 11.55 12.54 0.23
C TYR A 70 10.10 12.99 0.42
N LEU A 71 9.16 12.07 0.23
CA LEU A 71 7.73 12.31 0.36
C LEU A 71 7.06 11.16 1.09
N THR A 72 5.95 11.46 1.75
CA THR A 72 5.03 10.45 2.27
C THR A 72 4.27 9.78 1.10
N PRO A 73 3.71 8.56 1.31
CA PRO A 73 2.82 7.95 0.32
C PRO A 73 1.63 8.83 -0.04
N LEU A 74 1.06 9.56 0.93
CA LEU A 74 -0.05 10.48 0.69
C LEU A 74 0.35 11.64 -0.22
N GLU A 75 1.48 12.30 0.06
CA GLU A 75 2.00 13.39 -0.78
C GLU A 75 2.37 12.89 -2.19
N THR A 76 2.99 11.72 -2.28
CA THR A 76 3.28 11.07 -3.57
C THR A 76 1.99 10.86 -4.37
N ARG A 77 0.91 10.42 -3.74
CA ARG A 77 -0.39 10.25 -4.41
C ARG A 77 -1.00 11.57 -4.87
N ALA A 78 -0.87 12.63 -4.09
CA ALA A 78 -1.37 13.96 -4.45
C ALA A 78 -0.59 14.55 -5.64
N LEU A 79 0.73 14.43 -5.63
CA LEU A 79 1.62 14.97 -6.67
C LEU A 79 1.57 14.17 -7.97
N THR A 80 1.41 12.84 -7.88
CA THR A 80 1.37 11.93 -9.03
C THR A 80 -0.07 11.57 -9.37
N THR A 81 -1.01 12.52 -9.33
CA THR A 81 -2.41 12.26 -9.71
C THR A 81 -2.44 11.62 -11.09
N HIS A 82 -2.52 10.28 -11.12
CA HIS A 82 -2.56 9.51 -12.33
C HIS A 82 -3.93 9.72 -12.96
N ASN A 83 -3.97 10.05 -14.25
CA ASN A 83 -5.16 9.82 -15.04
C ASN A 83 -5.48 8.33 -14.97
N LEU A 84 -6.45 7.97 -14.12
CA LEU A 84 -6.98 6.60 -13.99
C LEU A 84 -7.91 6.25 -15.17
N THR A 85 -7.95 7.09 -16.20
CA THR A 85 -8.62 6.81 -17.47
C THR A 85 -8.02 5.52 -18.03
N PRO A 86 -8.82 4.45 -18.23
CA PRO A 86 -8.32 3.25 -18.86
C PRO A 86 -7.76 3.63 -20.24
N ALA A 87 -6.53 3.21 -20.54
CA ALA A 87 -6.04 3.28 -21.91
C ALA A 87 -6.99 2.47 -22.81
N ALA A 88 -7.48 3.11 -23.88
CA ALA A 88 -8.40 2.54 -24.86
C ALA A 88 -7.81 1.30 -25.56
#